data_AF-A0A9D9BSK0-F1
#
_entry.id   AF-A0A9D9BSK0-F1
#
_cell.length_a   1.000
_cell.length_b   1.000
_cell.length_c   1.000
_cell.angle_alpha   90.00
_cell.angle_beta   90.00
_cell.angle_gamma   90.00
#
_symmetry.space_group_name_H-M   'P 1'
#
loop_
_entity.id
_entity.type
_entity.pdbx_description
1 polymer ?
#
loop_
_entity_poly.entity_id
_entity_poly.type
_entity_poly.pdbx_seq_one_letter_code
_entity_poly.pdbx_strand_id
1 'polypeptide(L)' 'MPSTPIQSCNKFVLSYKDSFNKTHQVGFYAINAHDCLILAREFDSYIHDHPDSVIRIQQKF' A
#
# COMPACT_ATOMS: atom_id res chain seq x y z
N MET A 1 -14.28 -11.80 -16.62
CA MET A 1 -13.03 -11.11 -16.24
C MET A 1 -11.88 -12.03 -16.60
N PRO A 2 -10.88 -11.61 -17.39
CA PRO A 2 -9.68 -12.40 -17.58
C PRO A 2 -8.92 -12.43 -16.25
N SER A 3 -8.84 -13.60 -15.62
CA SER A 3 -8.01 -13.83 -14.44
C SER A 3 -6.57 -14.05 -14.93
N THR A 4 -5.84 -12.97 -15.17
CA THR A 4 -4.41 -13.05 -15.44
C THR A 4 -3.77 -13.64 -14.18
N PRO A 5 -3.10 -14.81 -14.25
CA PRO A 5 -2.39 -15.34 -13.10
C PRO A 5 -1.37 -14.32 -12.64
N ILE A 6 -1.31 -14.05 -11.33
CA ILE A 6 -0.28 -13.17 -10.79
C ILE A 6 1.06 -13.88 -10.99
N GLN A 7 1.84 -13.46 -11.98
CA GLN A 7 3.11 -14.09 -12.34
C GLN A 7 4.15 -13.92 -11.23
N SER A 8 4.09 -12.81 -10.50
CA SER A 8 4.90 -12.56 -9.32
C SER A 8 4.27 -11.45 -8.47
N CYS A 9 4.26 -11.65 -7.14
CA CYS A 9 4.01 -10.60 -6.16
C CYS A 9 5.33 -10.25 -5.49
N ASN A 10 5.55 -8.96 -5.27
CA ASN A 10 6.62 -8.47 -4.42
C ASN A 10 6.04 -8.03 -3.08
N LYS A 11 6.83 -8.15 -2.01
CA LYS A 11 6.47 -7.60 -0.72
C LYS A 11 6.77 -6.10 -0.73
N PHE A 12 5.78 -5.30 -0.38
CA PHE A 12 5.91 -3.87 -0.20
C PHE A 12 5.61 -3.49 1.24
N VAL A 13 6.30 -2.46 1.72
CA VAL A 13 5.98 -1.77 2.96
C VAL A 13 5.56 -0.36 2.59
N LEU A 14 4.33 -0.02 2.96
CA LEU A 14 3.77 1.32 2.82
C LEU A 14 3.81 2.02 4.18
N SER A 15 4.35 3.23 4.20
CA SER A 15 4.42 4.08 5.39
C SER A 15 3.53 5.31 5.21
N TYR A 16 2.68 5.60 6.19
CA TYR A 16 1.80 6.77 6.18
C TYR A 16 1.79 7.48 7.54
N LYS A 17 1.33 8.73 7.57
CA LYS A 17 1.16 9.53 8.79
C LYS A 17 -0.30 9.67 9.19
N ASP A 18 -0.63 9.33 10.43
CA ASP A 18 -1.96 9.60 10.97
C ASP A 18 -2.17 11.09 11.30
N SER A 19 -3.38 11.43 11.73
CA SER A 19 -3.76 12.78 12.13
C SER A 19 -3.01 13.29 13.36
N PHE A 20 -2.41 12.39 14.14
CA PHE A 20 -1.52 12.69 15.27
C PHE A 20 -0.05 12.76 14.85
N ASN A 21 0.23 12.78 13.54
CA ASN A 21 1.58 12.81 12.95
C ASN A 21 2.45 11.60 13.35
N LYS A 22 1.82 10.49 13.76
CA LYS A 22 2.51 9.21 14.01
C LYS A 22 2.67 8.47 12.71
N THR A 23 3.83 7.82 12.55
CA THR A 23 4.12 7.03 11.36
C THR A 23 3.66 5.59 11.56
N HIS A 24 2.82 5.11 10.66
CA HIS A 24 2.36 3.72 10.60
C HIS A 24 2.99 3.03 9.40
N GLN A 25 3.15 1.70 9.49
CA GLN A 25 3.69 0.88 8.42
C GLN A 25 2.81 -0.34 8.20
N VAL A 26 2.46 -0.60 6.95
CA VAL A 26 1.62 -1.74 6.55
C VAL A 26 2.32 -2.51 5.44
N GLY A 27 2.28 -3.83 5.53
CA GLY A 27 2.89 -4.74 4.56
C GLY A 27 1.85 -5.29 3.58
N PHE A 28 2.11 -5.18 2.29
CA PHE A 28 1.25 -5.73 1.23
C PHE A 28 2.06 -6.59 0.26
N TYR A 29 1.41 -7.61 -0.32
CA TYR A 29 1.92 -8.29 -1.49
C TYR A 29 1.22 -7.72 -2.71
N ALA A 30 1.98 -7.12 -3.62
CA ALA A 30 1.45 -6.47 -4.81
C ALA A 30 2.37 -6.70 -6.01
N ILE A 31 1.86 -6.48 -7.22
CA ILE A 31 2.67 -6.59 -8.44
C ILE A 31 3.67 -5.44 -8.50
N ASN A 32 3.20 -4.22 -8.22
CA ASN A 32 4.00 -3.01 -8.22
C ASN A 32 3.57 -2.05 -7.08
N ALA A 33 4.27 -0.92 -6.94
CA ALA A 33 3.99 0.07 -5.90
C ALA A 33 2.61 0.74 -6.05
N HIS A 34 2.07 0.82 -7.27
CA HIS A 34 0.74 1.39 -7.52
C HIS A 34 -0.37 0.45 -7.03
N ASP A 35 -0.27 -0.84 -7.34
CA ASP A 35 -1.20 -1.87 -6.82
C ASP A 35 -1.14 -1.95 -5.29
N CYS A 36 0.05 -1.79 -4.71
CA CYS A 36 0.22 -1.68 -3.26
C CYS A 36 -0.58 -0.50 -2.67
N LEU A 37 -0.55 0.66 -3.34
CA LEU A 37 -1.33 1.84 -2.91
C LEU A 37 -2.84 1.62 -3.03
N ILE A 38 -3.30 0.97 -4.10
CA ILE A 38 -4.72 0.63 -4.28
C ILE A 38 -5.18 -0.28 -3.16
N LEU A 39 -4.44 -1.37 -2.89
CA LEU A 39 -4.74 -2.29 -1.78
C LEU A 39 -4.75 -1.56 -0.44
N ALA A 40 -3.79 -0.68 -0.19
CA ALA A 40 -3.76 0.10 1.05
C ALA A 40 -5.00 0.97 1.23
N ARG A 41 -5.53 1.57 0.15
CA ARG A 41 -6.78 2.36 0.18
C ARG A 41 -8.03 1.50 0.33
N GLU A 42 -8.00 0.23 -0.05
CA GLU A 42 -9.12 -0.69 0.15
C GLU A 42 -9.17 -1.24 1.57
N PHE A 43 -8.00 -1.49 2.17
CA PHE A 43 -7.89 -2.12 3.49
C PHE A 43 -7.77 -1.13 4.66
N ASP A 44 -7.37 0.11 4.40
CA ASP A 44 -7.21 1.15 5.42
C ASP A 44 -8.03 2.39 5.04
N SER A 45 -9.12 2.62 5.79
CA SER A 45 -10.04 3.75 5.55
C SER A 45 -9.35 5.10 5.77
N TYR A 46 -8.34 5.17 6.63
CA TYR A 46 -7.61 6.41 6.84
C TYR A 46 -6.76 6.77 5.60
N ILE A 47 -6.09 5.78 5.01
CA ILE A 47 -5.35 5.97 3.75
C ILE A 47 -6.30 6.28 2.59
N HIS A 48 -7.51 5.69 2.60
CA HIS A 48 -8.56 5.99 1.63
C HIS A 48 -8.95 7.47 1.64
N ASP A 49 -9.29 8.00 2.82
CA ASP A 49 -9.74 9.38 3.00
C ASP A 49 -8.59 10.40 2.91
N HIS A 50 -7.37 9.97 3.24
CA HIS A 50 -6.17 10.80 3.26
C HIS A 50 -5.04 10.19 2.41
N PRO A 51 -5.16 10.16 1.08
CA PRO A 51 -4.17 9.54 0.20
C PRO A 51 -2.80 10.24 0.27
N ASP A 52 -2.78 11.54 0.56
CA ASP A 52 -1.56 12.35 0.70
C ASP A 52 -0.81 12.07 2.02
N SER A 53 -1.43 11.30 2.93
CA SER A 53 -0.76 10.85 4.15
C SER A 53 0.32 9.80 3.90
N VAL A 54 0.31 9.16 2.73
CA VAL A 54 1.29 8.15 2.33
C VAL A 54 2.63 8.83 2.04
N ILE A 55 3.63 8.48 2.84
CA ILE A 55 4.96 9.09 2.78
C ILE A 55 5.85 8.31 1.82
N ARG A 56 5.74 6.98 1.85
CA ARG A 56 6.67 6.10 1.13
C ARG A 56 6.08 4.73 0.89
N ILE A 57 6.36 4.20 -0.29
CA ILE A 57 6.15 2.78 -0.62
C ILE A 57 7.53 2.21 -0.95
N GLN A 58 7.92 1.16 -0.25
CA GLN A 58 9.22 0.52 -0.43
C GLN A 58 9.03 -0.97 -0.72
N GLN A 59 9.59 -1.45 -1.83
CA GLN A 59 9.71 -2.88 -2.08
C GLN A 59 10.74 -3.47 -1.10
N LYS A 60 10.36 -4.53 -0.39
CA LYS A 60 11.28 -5.35 0.40
C LYS A 60 11.52 -6.66 -0.32
N PHE A 61 12.80 -7.02 -0.41
CA PHE A 61 13.29 -8.30 -0.91
C PHE A 61 13.16 -9.38 0.16
#